data_AF-B4IV12-F1
#
_entry.id   AF-B4IV12-F1
#
_cell.length_a   1.000
_cell.length_b   1.000
_cell.length_c   1.000
_cell.angle_alpha   90.00
_cell.angle_beta   90.00
_cell.angle_gamma   90.00
#
_symmetry.space_group_name_H-M   'P 1'
#
loop_
_entity.id
_entity.type
_entity.pdbx_description
1 polymer ?
#
loop_
_entity_poly.entity_id
_entity_poly.type
_entity_poly.pdbx_seq_one_letter_code
_entity_poly.pdbx_strand_id
1 'polypeptide(L)'
;MHFNFIANDLEAYEGGDHTDEENIKYLQNLVVYHARALDLSEEVNNIFSFLILWNFIAASLVICFAGFQITASNVEDIVLYFIFFSASLVQVFVVCYYGDEMISSSSRIGHSAFNQNWLPCSTKYKRILQFIIARSQKPASIRPPTFPPISFNTFMK
;
A
#
# COMPACT_ATOMS: atom_id res chain seq x y z
N MET A 1 -5.90 2.58 -7.98
CA MET A 1 -5.65 1.21 -7.49
C MET A 1 -5.18 0.30 -8.62
N HIS A 2 -3.96 0.51 -9.13
CA HIS A 2 -3.42 -0.28 -10.26
C HIS A 2 -3.15 -1.75 -9.88
N PHE A 3 -2.76 -2.01 -8.62
CA PHE A 3 -2.55 -3.37 -8.12
C PHE A 3 -3.84 -4.21 -8.08
N ASN A 4 -4.99 -3.61 -7.76
CA ASN A 4 -6.27 -4.31 -7.81
C ASN A 4 -6.72 -4.61 -9.24
N PHE A 5 -6.39 -3.72 -10.19
CA PHE A 5 -6.63 -3.98 -11.61
C PHE A 5 -5.79 -5.17 -12.10
N ILE A 6 -4.49 -5.20 -11.78
CA ILE A 6 -3.59 -6.33 -12.10
C ILE A 6 -4.11 -7.62 -11.48
N ALA A 7 -4.52 -7.59 -10.21
CA ALA A 7 -5.03 -8.78 -9.51
C ALA A 7 -6.30 -9.33 -10.18
N ASN A 8 -7.25 -8.47 -10.53
CA ASN A 8 -8.50 -8.89 -11.17
C ASN A 8 -8.27 -9.37 -12.61
N ASP A 9 -7.40 -8.70 -13.37
CA ASP A 9 -7.04 -9.09 -14.75
C ASP A 9 -6.33 -10.45 -14.78
N LEU A 10 -5.49 -10.71 -13.77
CA LEU A 10 -4.81 -11.99 -13.60
C LEU A 10 -5.76 -13.13 -13.20
N GLU A 11 -6.75 -12.85 -12.37
CA GLU A 11 -7.74 -13.83 -11.90
C GLU A 11 -8.77 -14.17 -13.00
N ALA A 12 -9.08 -13.22 -13.88
CA ALA A 12 -9.96 -13.42 -15.03
C ALA A 12 -9.29 -14.12 -16.23
N TYR A 13 -7.96 -14.28 -16.21
CA TYR A 13 -7.22 -14.83 -17.35
C TYR A 13 -7.27 -16.36 -17.39
N GLU A 14 -7.88 -16.90 -18.45
CA GLU A 14 -7.91 -18.35 -18.73
C GLU A 14 -6.81 -18.73 -19.73
N GLY A 15 -5.65 -19.14 -19.21
CA GLY A 15 -4.50 -19.52 -20.05
C GLY A 15 -4.69 -20.81 -20.87
N GLY A 16 -5.79 -21.56 -20.64
CA GLY A 16 -6.12 -22.78 -21.39
C GLY A 16 -6.64 -22.54 -22.81
N ASP A 17 -7.12 -21.33 -23.11
CA ASP A 17 -7.77 -20.99 -24.39
C ASP A 17 -6.81 -20.35 -25.41
N HIS A 18 -5.55 -20.10 -25.01
CA HIS A 18 -4.56 -19.34 -25.76
C HIS A 18 -3.32 -20.17 -26.10
N THR A 19 -2.59 -19.78 -27.15
CA THR A 19 -1.32 -20.43 -27.49
C THR A 19 -0.24 -20.13 -26.45
N ASP A 20 0.75 -21.02 -26.32
CA ASP A 20 1.87 -20.84 -25.37
C ASP A 20 2.65 -19.54 -25.61
N GLU A 21 2.77 -19.07 -26.86
CA GLU A 21 3.44 -17.80 -27.18
C GLU A 21 2.65 -16.58 -26.71
N GLU A 22 1.32 -16.61 -26.86
CA GLU A 22 0.42 -15.55 -26.39
C GLU A 22 0.41 -15.46 -24.86
N ASN A 23 0.30 -16.61 -24.19
CA ASN A 23 0.36 -16.73 -22.73
C ASN A 23 1.67 -16.16 -22.17
N ILE A 24 2.80 -16.47 -22.79
CA ILE A 24 4.12 -15.96 -22.35
C ILE A 24 4.23 -14.45 -22.59
N LYS A 25 3.73 -13.94 -23.72
CA LYS A 25 3.78 -12.51 -24.05
C LYS A 25 2.90 -11.68 -23.13
N TYR A 26 1.69 -12.16 -22.82
CA TYR A 26 0.81 -11.58 -21.82
C TYR A 26 1.52 -11.46 -20.46
N LEU A 27 2.12 -12.55 -20.01
CA LEU A 27 2.74 -12.60 -18.70
C LEU A 27 4.04 -11.76 -18.62
N GLN A 28 4.80 -11.64 -19.72
CA GLN A 28 5.89 -10.68 -19.81
C GLN A 28 5.40 -9.24 -19.67
N ASN A 29 4.33 -8.86 -20.36
CA ASN A 29 3.76 -7.52 -20.25
C ASN A 29 3.26 -7.23 -18.83
N LEU A 30 2.62 -8.22 -18.20
CA LEU A 30 2.17 -8.14 -16.82
C LEU A 30 3.34 -7.94 -15.84
N VAL A 31 4.45 -8.67 -16.03
CA VAL A 31 5.66 -8.52 -15.19
C VAL A 31 6.27 -7.13 -15.36
N VAL A 32 6.37 -6.62 -16.59
CA VAL A 32 6.88 -5.25 -16.85
C VAL A 32 5.97 -4.21 -16.22
N TYR A 33 4.65 -4.38 -16.31
CA TYR A 33 3.69 -3.47 -15.70
C TYR A 33 3.76 -3.51 -14.16
N HIS A 34 3.85 -4.71 -13.57
CA HIS A 34 4.03 -4.89 -12.13
C HIS A 34 5.35 -4.29 -11.64
N ALA A 35 6.44 -4.43 -12.40
CA ALA A 35 7.72 -3.80 -12.07
C ALA A 35 7.62 -2.28 -12.06
N ARG A 36 7.00 -1.67 -13.09
CA ARG A 36 6.77 -0.21 -13.12
C ARG A 36 5.88 0.27 -11.98
N ALA A 37 4.85 -0.49 -11.61
CA ALA A 37 3.98 -0.16 -10.49
C ALA A 37 4.73 -0.22 -9.15
N LEU A 38 5.68 -1.15 -9.01
CA LEU A 38 6.58 -1.22 -7.84
C LEU A 38 7.55 -0.04 -7.80
N ASP A 39 8.21 0.29 -8.92
CA ASP A 39 9.14 1.42 -8.99
C ASP A 39 8.44 2.75 -8.65
N LEU A 40 7.24 2.96 -9.20
CA LEU A 40 6.40 4.11 -8.86
C LEU A 40 6.02 4.11 -7.37
N SER A 41 5.69 2.95 -6.82
CA SER A 41 5.37 2.82 -5.39
C SER A 41 6.58 3.13 -4.51
N GLU A 42 7.80 2.83 -4.96
CA GLU A 42 9.04 3.12 -4.25
C GLU A 42 9.39 4.62 -4.31
N GLU A 43 9.21 5.27 -5.46
CA GLU A 43 9.37 6.73 -5.61
C GLU A 43 8.36 7.49 -4.74
N VAL A 44 7.09 7.09 -4.78
CA VAL A 44 6.05 7.64 -3.92
C VAL A 44 6.40 7.40 -2.46
N ASN A 45 6.85 6.19 -2.10
CA ASN A 45 7.29 5.89 -0.75
C ASN A 45 8.43 6.81 -0.29
N ASN A 46 9.44 7.07 -1.12
CA ASN A 46 10.58 7.89 -0.73
C ASN A 46 10.18 9.35 -0.47
N ILE A 47 9.29 9.90 -1.29
CA ILE A 47 8.79 11.27 -1.13
C ILE A 47 7.86 11.36 0.09
N PHE A 48 6.91 10.42 0.21
CA PHE A 48 5.90 10.46 1.26
C PHE A 48 6.44 10.02 2.62
N SER A 49 7.44 9.13 2.70
CA SER A 49 8.02 8.70 3.98
C SER A 49 8.50 9.89 4.82
N PHE A 50 9.15 10.87 4.19
CA PHE A 50 9.59 12.08 4.88
C PHE A 50 8.41 12.97 5.30
N LEU A 51 7.43 13.15 4.41
CA LEU A 51 6.23 13.93 4.68
C LEU A 51 5.39 13.34 5.82
N ILE A 52 5.26 12.02 5.87
CA ILE A 52 4.49 11.32 6.91
C ILE A 52 5.19 11.43 8.25
N LEU A 53 6.53 11.28 8.28
CA LEU A 53 7.31 11.44 9.50
C LEU A 53 7.19 12.87 10.04
N TRP A 54 7.29 13.88 9.17
CA TRP A 54 7.06 15.26 9.54
C TRP A 54 5.64 15.50 10.05
N ASN A 55 4.64 14.91 9.38
CA ASN A 55 3.26 15.00 9.80
C ASN A 55 3.04 14.41 11.20
N PHE A 56 3.66 13.27 11.51
CA PHE A 56 3.55 12.63 12.82
C PHE A 56 4.18 13.48 13.94
N ILE A 57 5.35 14.07 13.67
CA ILE A 57 6.01 15.00 14.62
C ILE A 57 5.13 16.24 14.83
N ALA A 58 4.62 16.84 13.76
CA ALA A 58 3.75 18.01 13.84
C ALA A 58 2.45 17.71 14.59
N ALA A 59 1.80 16.58 14.30
CA ALA A 59 0.59 16.13 15.00
C ALA A 59 0.87 15.92 16.49
N SER A 60 1.97 15.25 16.85
CA SER A 60 2.37 15.06 18.26
C SER A 60 2.53 16.38 19.00
N LEU A 61 3.20 17.36 18.39
CA LEU A 61 3.34 18.71 18.98
C LEU A 61 1.99 19.40 19.14
N VAL A 62 1.14 19.38 18.11
CA VAL A 62 -0.21 19.98 18.17
C VAL A 62 -1.04 19.33 19.27
N ILE A 63 -0.99 18.01 19.43
CA ILE A 63 -1.69 17.27 20.49
C ILE A 63 -1.18 17.70 21.87
N CYS A 64 0.13 17.78 22.07
CA CYS A 64 0.73 18.22 23.33
C CYS A 64 0.34 19.67 23.69
N PHE A 65 0.42 20.59 22.73
CA PHE A 65 0.06 21.99 22.94
C PHE A 65 -1.45 22.18 23.16
N ALA A 66 -2.30 21.48 22.40
CA ALA A 66 -3.75 21.52 22.58
C ALA A 66 -4.16 20.95 23.95
N GLY A 67 -3.58 19.82 24.37
CA GLY A 67 -3.83 19.23 25.69
C GLY A 67 -3.43 20.15 26.84
N PHE A 68 -2.28 20.82 26.72
CA PHE A 68 -1.84 21.82 27.70
C PHE A 68 -2.80 23.02 27.75
N GLN A 69 -3.19 23.55 26.58
CA GLN A 69 -4.07 24.71 26.50
C GLN A 69 -5.48 24.45 27.02
N ILE A 70 -6.02 23.23 26.86
CA ILE A 70 -7.30 22.84 27.47
C ILE A 70 -7.27 22.97 29.00
N THR A 71 -6.10 22.80 29.62
CA THR A 71 -5.95 22.92 31.08
C THR A 71 -5.77 24.38 31.53
N ALA A 72 -5.38 25.29 30.63
CA ALA A 72 -4.98 26.66 30.94
C ALA A 72 -5.90 27.77 30.37
N SER A 73 -6.78 27.47 29.40
CA SER A 73 -7.57 28.45 28.64
C SER A 73 -9.06 28.50 29.02
N ASN A 74 -9.74 29.57 28.56
CA ASN A 74 -11.18 29.77 28.71
C ASN A 74 -11.98 28.90 27.72
N VAL A 75 -13.28 28.69 28.02
CA VAL A 75 -14.18 27.76 27.30
C VAL A 75 -14.31 28.03 25.80
N GLU A 76 -14.14 29.29 25.37
CA GLU A 76 -14.26 29.69 23.96
C GLU A 76 -13.09 29.19 23.10
N ASP A 77 -11.87 29.14 23.63
CA ASP A 77 -10.69 28.68 22.89
C ASP A 77 -10.62 27.14 22.81
N ILE A 78 -11.27 26.45 23.75
CA ILE A 78 -11.32 24.96 23.79
C ILE A 78 -11.92 24.40 22.50
N VAL A 79 -12.94 25.03 21.94
CA VAL A 79 -13.60 24.58 20.71
C VAL A 79 -12.62 24.63 19.52
N LEU A 80 -11.84 25.71 19.42
CA LEU A 80 -10.86 25.87 18.34
C LEU A 80 -9.76 24.82 18.45
N TYR A 81 -9.21 24.60 19.65
CA TYR A 81 -8.18 23.57 19.88
C TYR A 81 -8.70 22.16 19.60
N PHE A 82 -9.96 21.88 19.94
CA PHE A 82 -10.59 20.59 19.65
C PHE A 82 -10.73 20.33 18.14
N ILE A 83 -11.05 21.37 17.35
CA ILE A 83 -11.11 21.27 15.89
C ILE A 83 -9.71 20.99 15.31
N PHE A 84 -8.67 21.68 15.78
CA PHE A 84 -7.30 21.43 15.32
C PHE A 84 -6.80 20.02 15.69
N PHE A 85 -7.12 19.56 16.90
CA PHE A 85 -6.79 18.22 17.37
C PHE A 85 -7.48 17.14 16.52
N SER A 86 -8.79 17.26 16.30
CA SER A 86 -9.57 16.31 15.49
C SER A 86 -9.13 16.31 14.02
N ALA A 87 -8.86 17.48 13.43
CA ALA A 87 -8.33 17.57 12.07
C ALA A 87 -6.98 16.87 11.92
N SER A 88 -6.09 17.03 12.90
CA SER A 88 -4.78 16.36 12.92
C SER A 88 -4.92 14.84 13.02
N LEU A 89 -5.85 14.36 13.86
CA LEU A 89 -6.15 12.92 13.96
C LEU A 89 -6.69 12.35 12.64
N VAL A 90 -7.62 13.06 11.98
CA VAL A 90 -8.15 12.65 10.68
C VAL A 90 -7.04 12.58 9.64
N GLN A 91 -6.12 13.55 9.63
CA GLN A 91 -4.99 13.55 8.71
C GLN A 91 -4.10 12.31 8.89
N VAL A 92 -3.74 11.98 10.14
CA VAL A 92 -2.94 10.78 10.44
C VAL A 92 -3.70 9.50 10.07
N PHE A 93 -4.98 9.42 10.40
CA PHE A 93 -5.82 8.27 10.06
C PHE A 93 -5.86 8.00 8.56
N VAL A 94 -6.08 9.05 7.75
CA VAL A 94 -6.14 8.94 6.29
C VAL A 94 -4.82 8.43 5.72
N VAL A 95 -3.68 8.92 6.22
CA VAL A 95 -2.35 8.47 5.79
C VAL A 95 -2.13 7.00 6.12
N CYS A 96 -2.42 6.58 7.35
CA CYS A 96 -2.28 5.19 7.77
C CYS A 96 -3.21 4.26 6.97
N TYR A 97 -4.44 4.69 6.70
CA TYR A 97 -5.41 3.94 5.90
C TYR A 97 -4.90 3.68 4.48
N TYR A 98 -4.40 4.71 3.80
CA TYR A 98 -3.84 4.55 2.45
C TYR A 98 -2.54 3.71 2.44
N GLY A 99 -1.72 3.80 3.49
CA GLY A 99 -0.55 2.93 3.65
C GLY A 99 -0.94 1.46 3.78
N ASP A 100 -1.97 1.17 4.57
CA ASP A 100 -2.49 -0.18 4.78
C ASP A 100 -3.14 -0.77 3.52
N GLU A 101 -3.97 0.04 2.82
CA GLU A 101 -4.54 -0.32 1.52
C GLU A 101 -3.47 -0.62 0.46
N MET A 102 -2.37 0.13 0.45
CA MET A 102 -1.25 -0.13 -0.47
C MET A 102 -0.58 -1.48 -0.17
N ILE A 103 -0.35 -1.79 1.11
CA ILE A 103 0.22 -3.08 1.52
C ILE A 103 -0.73 -4.23 1.16
N SER A 104 -2.02 -4.08 1.51
CA SER A 104 -3.07 -5.07 1.27
C SER A 104 -3.23 -5.37 -0.23
N SER A 105 -3.35 -4.32 -1.05
CA SER A 105 -3.50 -4.46 -2.51
C SER A 105 -2.27 -5.07 -3.19
N SER A 106 -1.04 -4.76 -2.74
CA SER A 106 0.17 -5.38 -3.31
C SER A 106 0.31 -6.87 -2.93
N SER A 107 -0.12 -7.26 -1.73
CA SER A 107 -0.13 -8.66 -1.29
C SER A 107 -1.14 -9.50 -2.07
N ARG A 108 -2.29 -8.90 -2.41
CA ARG A 108 -3.40 -9.58 -3.10
C ARG A 108 -3.02 -10.15 -4.47
N ILE A 109 -2.04 -9.55 -5.15
CA ILE A 109 -1.53 -10.00 -6.46
C ILE A 109 -1.05 -11.45 -6.39
N GLY A 110 -0.39 -11.85 -5.30
CA GLY A 110 0.07 -13.23 -5.11
C GLY A 110 -1.05 -14.24 -4.97
N HIS A 111 -2.15 -13.83 -4.32
CA HIS A 111 -3.33 -14.67 -4.16
C HIS A 111 -4.09 -14.83 -5.48
N SER A 112 -4.32 -13.74 -6.21
CA SER A 112 -4.96 -13.81 -7.54
C SER A 112 -4.10 -14.58 -8.55
N ALA A 113 -2.77 -14.43 -8.49
CA ALA A 113 -1.84 -15.21 -9.29
C ALA A 113 -1.95 -16.73 -9.04
N PHE A 114 -2.23 -17.14 -7.80
CA PHE A 114 -2.44 -18.53 -7.44
C PHE A 114 -3.83 -19.06 -7.84
N ASN A 115 -4.86 -18.22 -7.73
CA ASN A 115 -6.25 -18.59 -8.02
C ASN A 115 -6.59 -18.73 -9.50
N GLN A 116 -5.80 -18.15 -10.41
CA GLN A 116 -6.06 -18.28 -11.85
C GLN A 116 -6.01 -19.75 -12.32
N ASN A 117 -6.63 -20.04 -13.46
CA ASN A 117 -6.62 -21.39 -14.03
C ASN A 117 -5.28 -21.72 -14.77
N TRP A 118 -4.20 -21.89 -14.00
CA TRP A 118 -2.84 -22.15 -14.51
C TRP A 118 -2.54 -23.63 -14.78
N LEU A 119 -3.44 -24.55 -14.41
CA LEU A 119 -3.29 -26.00 -14.60
C LEU A 119 -3.04 -26.42 -16.06
N PRO A 120 -3.82 -25.94 -17.06
CA PRO A 120 -3.63 -26.32 -18.46
C PRO A 120 -2.42 -25.66 -19.13
N CYS A 121 -1.77 -24.68 -18.49
CA CYS A 121 -0.67 -23.92 -19.07
C CYS A 121 0.66 -24.70 -19.10
N SER A 122 1.57 -24.30 -19.98
CA SER A 122 2.90 -24.89 -20.10
C SER A 122 3.80 -24.69 -18.86
N THR A 123 4.82 -25.53 -18.74
CA THR A 123 5.81 -25.47 -17.65
C THR A 123 6.53 -24.12 -17.58
N LYS A 124 6.73 -23.46 -18.73
CA LYS A 124 7.34 -22.12 -18.79
C LYS A 124 6.43 -21.09 -18.12
N TYR A 125 5.12 -21.10 -18.42
CA TYR A 125 4.13 -20.23 -17.81
C TYR A 125 4.10 -20.39 -16.28
N LYS A 126 3.99 -21.64 -15.81
CA LYS A 126 3.97 -21.99 -14.39
C LYS A 126 5.21 -21.49 -13.64
N ARG A 127 6.39 -21.55 -14.26
CA ARG A 127 7.63 -21.09 -13.65
C ARG A 127 7.67 -19.56 -13.49
N ILE A 128 7.21 -18.81 -14.48
CA ILE A 128 7.16 -17.34 -14.37
C ILE A 128 6.11 -16.93 -13.34
N LEU A 129 4.98 -17.64 -13.29
CA LEU A 129 3.96 -17.42 -12.27
C LEU A 129 4.47 -17.62 -10.84
N GLN A 130 5.29 -18.65 -10.61
CA GLN A 130 5.95 -18.86 -9.32
C GLN A 130 6.85 -17.69 -8.92
N PHE A 131 7.56 -17.07 -9.88
CA PHE A 131 8.35 -15.87 -9.60
C PHE A 131 7.47 -14.66 -9.20
N ILE A 132 6.31 -14.50 -9.83
CA ILE A 132 5.34 -13.44 -9.48
C ILE A 132 4.83 -13.67 -8.04
N ILE A 133 4.41 -14.89 -7.72
CA ILE A 133 3.94 -15.25 -6.36
C ILE A 133 5.06 -15.01 -5.34
N ALA A 134 6.28 -15.50 -5.59
CA ALA A 134 7.41 -15.29 -4.68
C ALA A 134 7.75 -13.79 -4.50
N ARG A 135 7.62 -12.97 -5.55
CA ARG A 135 7.85 -11.52 -5.46
C ARG A 135 6.76 -10.79 -4.68
N SER A 136 5.50 -11.19 -4.82
CA SER A 136 4.35 -10.60 -4.11
C SER A 136 4.35 -10.85 -2.60
N GLN A 137 5.07 -11.88 -2.12
CA GLN A 137 5.30 -12.08 -0.68
C GLN A 137 6.13 -10.97 -0.02
N LYS A 138 6.77 -10.11 -0.82
CA LYS A 138 7.39 -8.87 -0.37
C LYS A 138 6.50 -7.69 -0.80
N PRO A 139 5.43 -7.38 -0.06
CA PRO A 139 4.50 -6.32 -0.43
C PRO A 139 5.22 -4.97 -0.52
N ALA A 140 4.75 -4.14 -1.44
CA ALA A 140 5.16 -2.75 -1.51
C ALA A 140 4.68 -2.07 -0.23
N SER A 141 5.61 -1.55 0.55
CA SER A 141 5.31 -1.04 1.88
C SER A 141 6.00 0.31 2.05
N ILE A 142 5.25 1.27 2.57
CA ILE A 142 5.80 2.58 2.88
C ILE A 142 6.69 2.43 4.12
N ARG A 143 8.00 2.55 3.92
CA ARG A 143 9.02 2.37 4.96
C ARG A 143 9.93 3.60 4.98
N PRO A 144 9.89 4.41 6.05
CA PRO A 144 10.97 5.34 6.33
C PRO A 144 12.26 4.56 6.63
N PRO A 145 13.45 5.07 6.27
CA PRO A 145 14.72 4.34 6.40
C PRO A 145 15.04 3.87 7.83
N THR A 146 14.43 4.48 8.84
CA THR A 146 14.72 4.24 10.26
C THR A 146 13.52 3.69 11.04
N PHE A 147 12.34 3.58 10.42
CA PHE A 147 11.10 3.20 11.11
C PHE A 147 10.51 1.90 10.55
N PRO A 148 9.81 1.11 11.38
CA PRO A 148 9.02 -0.01 10.90
C PRO A 148 7.97 0.46 9.88
N PRO A 149 7.51 -0.44 8.98
CA PRO A 149 6.54 -0.09 7.94
C PRO A 149 5.29 0.56 8.54
N ILE A 150 4.86 1.65 7.90
CA ILE A 150 3.68 2.39 8.34
C ILE A 150 2.46 1.52 8.03
N SER A 151 1.80 1.02 9.07
CA SER A 151 0.62 0.15 8.98
C SER A 151 -0.36 0.50 10.10
N PHE A 152 -1.60 0.00 10.02
CA PHE A 152 -2.59 0.18 11.08
C PHE A 152 -2.08 -0.33 12.45
N ASN A 153 -1.20 -1.34 12.44
CA ASN A 153 -0.52 -1.83 13.65
C ASN A 153 0.45 -0.82 14.29
N THR A 154 0.95 0.17 13.54
CA THR A 154 1.77 1.27 14.06
C THR A 154 0.91 2.33 14.73
N PHE A 155 -0.34 2.51 14.29
CA PHE A 155 -1.29 3.44 14.91
C PHE A 155 -1.86 2.88 16.23
N MET A 156 -2.02 1.56 16.33
CA MET A 156 -2.57 0.89 17.51
C MET A 156 -1.53 0.49 18.59
N LYS A 157 -0.25 0.82 18.40
CA LYS A 157 0.81 0.59 19.38
C LYS A 157 1.25 1.90 20.01
#